data_AF-A0A1A7NYL9-F1
#
_entry.id   AF-A0A1A7NYL9-F1
#
_cell.length_a   1.000
_cell.length_b   1.000
_cell.length_c   1.000
_cell.angle_alpha   90.00
_cell.angle_beta   90.00
_cell.angle_gamma   90.00
#
_symmetry.space_group_name_H-M   'P 1'
#
loop_
_entity.id
_entity.type
_entity.pdbx_description
1 polymer ?
#
loop_
_entity_poly.entity_id
_entity_poly.type
_entity_poly.pdbx_seq_one_letter_code
_entity_poly.pdbx_strand_id
1 'polypeptide(L)'
;MLHLTLEDQLFISQPKQLGTHSSQHENLAVVFEDDGETGYFYAIDTQQEEAIVDCLHIYNAASVEQKETARQLQICWSEDGYFAILLINDYPHAAFDFKRLIAYNHNQFPQPAITSLWSHKLITDELIKQWLTDAENDCTRQ
;
A
#
# COMPACT_ATOMS: atom_id res chain seq x y z
N MET A 1 -9.33 13.09 -1.27
CA MET A 1 -9.41 12.68 0.14
C MET A 1 -9.16 11.18 0.24
N LEU A 2 -8.46 10.72 1.29
CA LEU A 2 -8.23 9.30 1.58
C LEU A 2 -9.13 8.88 2.74
N HIS A 3 -9.73 7.68 2.66
CA HIS A 3 -10.52 7.09 3.72
C HIS A 3 -9.91 5.74 4.13
N LEU A 4 -9.93 5.48 5.43
CA LEU A 4 -9.50 4.21 6.00
C LEU A 4 -10.48 3.11 5.60
N THR A 5 -9.96 2.02 5.03
CA THR A 5 -10.78 0.88 4.59
C THR A 5 -10.47 -0.40 5.35
N LEU A 6 -9.23 -0.55 5.82
CA LEU A 6 -8.79 -1.68 6.61
C LEU A 6 -7.83 -1.19 7.67
N GLU A 7 -8.03 -1.63 8.90
CA GLU A 7 -7.11 -1.41 10.02
C GLU A 7 -6.94 -2.73 10.77
N ASP A 8 -5.71 -3.09 11.07
CA ASP A 8 -5.38 -4.30 11.82
C ASP A 8 -4.02 -4.17 12.53
N GLN A 9 -3.72 -5.08 13.44
CA GLN A 9 -2.41 -5.23 14.04
C GLN A 9 -1.53 -6.16 13.20
N LEU A 10 -0.32 -5.71 12.92
CA LEU A 10 0.74 -6.45 12.24
C LEU A 10 1.81 -6.86 13.26
N PHE A 11 2.09 -8.16 13.33
CA PHE A 11 3.26 -8.71 14.00
C PHE A 11 4.23 -9.21 12.94
N ILE A 12 5.46 -8.70 12.96
CA ILE A 12 6.44 -9.01 11.92
C ILE A 12 6.90 -10.45 12.06
N SER A 13 7.10 -11.14 10.94
CA SER A 13 7.43 -12.58 10.90
C SER A 13 6.30 -13.51 11.33
N GLN A 14 5.07 -13.01 11.45
CA GLN A 14 3.89 -13.85 11.58
C GLN A 14 3.13 -13.81 10.25
N PRO A 15 2.98 -14.96 9.55
CA PRO A 15 2.31 -14.98 8.27
C PRO A 15 0.92 -14.34 8.34
N LYS A 16 0.70 -13.32 7.51
CA LYS A 16 -0.54 -12.55 7.53
C LYS A 16 -0.82 -11.98 6.15
N GLN A 17 -2.07 -12.13 5.71
CA GLN A 17 -2.55 -11.58 4.47
C GLN A 17 -3.79 -10.73 4.74
N LEU A 18 -3.78 -9.49 4.27
CA LEU A 18 -4.86 -8.53 4.45
C LEU A 18 -5.06 -7.77 3.15
N GLY A 19 -6.30 -7.54 2.75
CA GLY A 19 -6.58 -6.81 1.53
C GLY A 19 -7.94 -6.19 1.53
N THR A 20 -8.12 -5.20 0.66
CA THR A 20 -9.39 -4.51 0.49
C THR A 20 -9.56 -4.09 -0.95
N HIS A 21 -10.82 -4.05 -1.37
CA HIS A 21 -11.21 -3.59 -2.69
C HIS A 21 -11.35 -2.07 -2.71
N SER A 22 -11.20 -1.49 -3.88
CA SER A 22 -11.59 -0.10 -4.12
C SER A 22 -13.09 0.06 -3.86
N SER A 23 -13.47 1.14 -3.19
CA SER A 23 -14.87 1.45 -2.89
C SER A 23 -15.67 1.87 -4.14
N GLN A 24 -14.99 2.26 -5.23
CA GLN A 24 -15.63 2.67 -6.48
C GLN A 24 -15.43 1.68 -7.63
N HIS A 25 -14.42 0.80 -7.54
CA HIS A 25 -14.02 -0.09 -8.62
C HIS A 25 -13.83 -1.52 -8.11
N GLU A 26 -14.85 -2.36 -8.24
CA GLU A 26 -14.83 -3.74 -7.71
C GLU A 26 -13.66 -4.58 -8.26
N ASN A 27 -13.19 -4.27 -9.47
CA ASN A 27 -12.06 -4.96 -10.09
C ASN A 27 -10.70 -4.58 -9.49
N LEU A 28 -10.59 -3.42 -8.85
CA LEU A 28 -9.35 -2.95 -8.26
C LEU A 28 -9.29 -3.36 -6.79
N ALA A 29 -8.16 -3.93 -6.39
CA ALA A 29 -7.89 -4.27 -5.01
C ALA A 29 -6.41 -4.09 -4.69
N VAL A 30 -6.12 -4.05 -3.40
CA VAL A 30 -4.75 -4.11 -2.89
C VAL A 30 -4.66 -5.14 -1.78
N VAL A 31 -3.54 -5.84 -1.73
CA VAL A 31 -3.30 -6.91 -0.75
C VAL A 31 -1.91 -6.73 -0.17
N PHE A 32 -1.85 -6.65 1.15
CA PHE A 32 -0.62 -6.79 1.92
C PHE A 32 -0.44 -8.24 2.35
N GLU A 33 0.80 -8.72 2.28
CA GLU A 33 1.21 -10.04 2.73
C GLU A 33 2.52 -9.95 3.51
N ASP A 34 2.56 -10.52 4.70
CA ASP A 34 3.77 -10.95 5.40
C ASP A 34 3.86 -12.47 5.25
N ASP A 35 4.92 -12.98 4.64
CA ASP A 35 5.15 -14.42 4.44
C ASP A 35 5.96 -15.07 5.58
N GLY A 36 6.31 -14.29 6.62
CA GLY A 36 7.20 -14.68 7.71
C GLY A 36 8.62 -14.11 7.58
N GLU A 37 9.07 -13.82 6.36
CA GLU A 37 10.41 -13.33 6.06
C GLU A 37 10.40 -11.94 5.42
N THR A 38 9.42 -11.65 4.57
CA THR A 38 9.29 -10.43 3.79
C THR A 38 7.84 -9.96 3.75
N GLY A 39 7.69 -8.63 3.80
CA GLY A 39 6.41 -7.96 3.60
C GLY A 39 6.30 -7.46 2.17
N TYR A 40 5.24 -7.84 1.46
CA TYR A 40 4.91 -7.37 0.11
C TYR A 40 3.55 -6.70 0.08
N PHE A 41 3.39 -5.78 -0.86
CA PHE A 41 2.13 -5.13 -1.16
C PHE A 41 1.84 -5.26 -2.65
N TYR A 42 0.67 -5.81 -2.97
CA TYR A 42 0.26 -6.17 -4.31
C TYR A 42 -0.88 -5.26 -4.78
N ALA A 43 -0.79 -4.82 -6.03
CA ALA A 43 -1.87 -4.18 -6.75
C ALA A 43 -2.59 -5.24 -7.60
N ILE A 44 -3.93 -5.27 -7.52
CA ILE A 44 -4.77 -6.23 -8.21
C ILE A 44 -5.74 -5.50 -9.14
N ASP A 45 -5.84 -5.99 -10.37
CA ASP A 45 -6.90 -5.64 -11.33
C ASP A 45 -7.45 -6.92 -11.96
N THR A 46 -8.64 -7.33 -11.55
CA THR A 46 -9.27 -8.59 -12.00
C THR A 46 -9.77 -8.55 -13.44
N GLN A 47 -9.68 -7.41 -14.13
CA GLN A 47 -9.97 -7.33 -15.56
C GLN A 47 -8.78 -7.75 -16.44
N GLN A 48 -7.57 -7.82 -15.88
CA GLN A 48 -6.39 -8.28 -16.61
C GLN A 48 -6.33 -9.81 -16.63
N GLU A 49 -5.58 -10.35 -17.60
CA GLU A 49 -5.33 -11.80 -17.70
C GLU A 49 -4.59 -12.32 -16.45
N GLU A 50 -3.61 -11.55 -15.98
CA GLU A 50 -2.93 -11.73 -14.69
C GLU A 50 -3.49 -10.73 -13.69
N ALA A 51 -4.18 -11.22 -12.66
CA ALA A 51 -4.87 -10.34 -11.71
C ALA A 51 -3.91 -9.46 -10.90
N ILE A 52 -2.70 -9.94 -10.60
CA ILE A 52 -1.67 -9.13 -9.93
C ILE A 52 -0.97 -8.29 -11.00
N VAL A 53 -1.26 -7.00 -10.99
CA VAL A 53 -0.72 -6.06 -11.99
C VAL A 53 0.60 -5.44 -11.57
N ASP A 54 0.85 -5.35 -10.27
CA ASP A 54 2.11 -4.85 -9.74
C ASP A 54 2.37 -5.31 -8.30
N CYS A 55 3.62 -5.24 -7.85
CA CYS A 55 4.01 -5.55 -6.48
C CYS A 55 5.17 -4.69 -5.97
N LEU A 56 5.15 -4.41 -4.68
CA LEU A 56 6.15 -3.61 -3.99
C LEU A 56 6.67 -4.32 -2.74
N HIS A 57 7.98 -4.32 -2.58
CA HIS A 57 8.62 -4.76 -1.35
C HIS A 57 8.47 -3.69 -0.26
N ILE A 58 8.03 -4.11 0.93
CA ILE A 58 7.80 -3.24 2.08
C ILE A 58 8.94 -3.33 3.10
N TYR A 59 9.24 -4.54 3.57
CA TYR A 59 10.34 -4.78 4.51
C TYR A 59 10.87 -6.21 4.39
N ASN A 60 12.10 -6.38 4.86
CA ASN A 60 12.64 -7.69 5.19
C ASN A 60 12.63 -7.85 6.70
N ALA A 61 12.00 -8.90 7.21
CA ALA A 61 11.87 -9.12 8.64
C ALA A 61 13.23 -9.27 9.33
N ALA A 62 14.27 -9.77 8.67
CA ALA A 62 15.62 -9.82 9.25
C ALA A 62 16.20 -8.42 9.55
N SER A 63 15.72 -7.39 8.86
CA SER A 63 16.12 -5.99 9.06
C SER A 63 15.21 -5.22 10.03
N VAL A 64 14.18 -5.87 10.58
CA VAL A 64 13.22 -5.24 11.49
C VAL A 64 13.51 -5.65 12.93
N GLU A 65 13.81 -4.66 13.76
CA GLU A 65 13.95 -4.83 15.21
C GLU A 65 12.59 -5.00 15.88
N GLN A 66 12.57 -5.60 17.07
CA GLN A 66 11.37 -5.70 17.91
C GLN A 66 10.15 -6.29 17.18
N LYS A 67 10.33 -7.45 16.55
CA LYS A 67 9.30 -8.14 15.75
C LYS A 67 8.03 -8.44 16.54
N GLU A 68 8.18 -8.72 17.83
CA GLU A 68 7.09 -9.00 18.78
C GLU A 68 6.22 -7.76 19.08
N THR A 69 6.65 -6.56 18.69
CA THR A 69 5.86 -5.34 18.89
C THR A 69 4.78 -5.26 17.83
N ALA A 70 3.53 -5.17 18.30
CA ALA A 70 2.38 -4.92 17.45
C ALA A 70 2.54 -3.57 16.73
N ARG A 71 2.43 -3.59 15.41
CA ARG A 71 2.40 -2.40 14.56
C ARG A 71 0.98 -2.19 14.05
N GLN A 72 0.55 -0.95 13.93
CA GLN A 72 -0.75 -0.65 13.34
C GLN A 72 -0.59 -0.67 11.82
N LEU A 73 -1.31 -1.56 11.14
CA LEU A 73 -1.38 -1.60 9.69
C LEU A 73 -2.70 -1.00 9.25
N GLN A 74 -2.63 -0.06 8.31
CA GLN A 74 -3.80 0.59 7.75
C GLN A 74 -3.69 0.62 6.23
N ILE A 75 -4.81 0.37 5.55
CA ILE A 75 -4.96 0.56 4.12
C ILE A 75 -6.03 1.61 3.90
N CYS A 76 -5.65 2.69 3.22
CA CYS A 76 -6.55 3.77 2.86
C CYS A 76 -6.72 3.84 1.36
N TRP A 77 -7.94 4.14 0.93
CA TRP A 77 -8.26 4.40 -0.47
C TRP A 77 -8.70 5.84 -0.67
N SER A 78 -8.43 6.36 -1.85
CA SER A 78 -9.01 7.61 -2.31
C SER A 78 -10.51 7.46 -2.56
N GLU A 79 -11.26 8.54 -2.42
CA GLU A 79 -12.70 8.57 -2.72
C GLU A 79 -13.03 8.16 -4.16
N ASP A 80 -12.14 8.47 -5.10
CA ASP A 80 -12.31 8.06 -6.50
C ASP A 80 -11.95 6.59 -6.75
N GLY A 81 -11.39 5.91 -5.75
CA GLY A 81 -11.08 4.49 -5.78
C GLY A 81 -9.90 4.11 -6.69
N TYR A 82 -9.07 5.07 -7.13
CA TYR A 82 -7.93 4.80 -8.02
C TYR A 82 -6.56 4.95 -7.35
N PHE A 83 -6.53 5.40 -6.11
CA PHE A 83 -5.31 5.52 -5.33
C PHE A 83 -5.47 4.78 -4.01
N ALA A 84 -4.50 3.94 -3.67
CA ALA A 84 -4.45 3.19 -2.43
C ALA A 84 -3.09 3.42 -1.75
N ILE A 85 -3.08 3.51 -0.41
CA ILE A 85 -1.87 3.69 0.38
C ILE A 85 -1.85 2.70 1.54
N LEU A 86 -0.67 2.14 1.79
CA LEU A 86 -0.35 1.31 2.93
C LEU A 86 0.41 2.14 3.97
N LEU A 87 -0.17 2.25 5.15
CA LEU A 87 0.43 2.88 6.32
C LEU A 87 0.80 1.81 7.34
N ILE A 88 1.98 1.91 7.92
CA ILE A 88 2.38 1.11 9.09
C ILE A 88 2.83 2.09 10.17
N ASN A 89 2.16 2.08 11.33
CA ASN A 89 2.33 3.08 12.40
C ASN A 89 2.21 4.51 11.88
N ASP A 90 1.11 4.81 11.17
CA ASP A 90 0.81 6.11 10.54
C ASP A 90 1.84 6.59 9.49
N TYR A 91 2.85 5.78 9.16
CA TYR A 91 3.87 6.11 8.19
C TYR A 91 3.60 5.42 6.84
N PRO A 92 3.62 6.16 5.71
CA PRO A 92 3.38 5.57 4.40
C PRO A 92 4.56 4.74 3.92
N HIS A 93 4.32 3.45 3.75
CA HIS A 93 5.32 2.50 3.30
C HIS A 93 5.22 2.20 1.80
N ALA A 94 4.00 2.18 1.26
CA ALA A 94 3.76 2.00 -0.15
C ALA A 94 2.46 2.66 -0.60
N ALA A 95 2.36 2.99 -1.89
CA ALA A 95 1.13 3.45 -2.50
C ALA A 95 1.02 3.01 -3.96
N PHE A 96 -0.20 2.86 -4.46
CA PHE A 96 -0.49 2.58 -5.86
C PHE A 96 -1.44 3.63 -6.42
N ASP A 97 -1.06 4.19 -7.57
CA ASP A 97 -1.87 5.09 -8.40
C ASP A 97 -2.29 4.34 -9.67
N PHE A 98 -3.50 3.77 -9.65
CA PHE A 98 -4.08 3.02 -10.76
C PHE A 98 -4.45 3.90 -11.96
N LYS A 99 -4.60 5.22 -11.78
CA LYS A 99 -4.83 6.16 -12.90
C LYS A 99 -3.57 6.39 -13.71
N ARG A 100 -2.45 6.60 -13.01
CA ARG A 100 -1.15 6.90 -13.63
C ARG A 100 -0.30 5.66 -13.86
N LEU A 101 -0.70 4.52 -13.31
CA LEU A 101 0.07 3.27 -13.29
C LEU A 101 1.45 3.51 -12.64
N ILE A 102 1.42 4.09 -11.44
CA ILE A 102 2.63 4.39 -10.67
C ILE A 102 2.53 3.72 -9.30
N ALA A 103 3.57 2.97 -8.97
CA ALA A 103 3.75 2.39 -7.66
C ALA A 103 4.83 3.18 -6.90
N TYR A 104 4.59 3.45 -5.62
CA TYR A 104 5.49 4.22 -4.77
C TYR A 104 5.92 3.38 -3.59
N ASN A 105 7.22 3.29 -3.33
CA ASN A 105 7.77 2.77 -2.07
C ASN A 105 9.14 3.39 -1.79
N HIS A 106 9.85 2.88 -0.79
CA HIS A 106 11.13 3.45 -0.33
C HIS A 106 12.37 2.94 -1.07
N ASN A 107 12.23 1.91 -1.92
CA ASN A 107 13.38 1.28 -2.58
C ASN A 107 13.19 1.01 -4.09
N GLN A 108 12.01 1.28 -4.66
CA GLN A 108 11.62 0.99 -6.05
C GLN A 108 11.72 -0.49 -6.45
N PHE A 109 11.73 -1.40 -5.48
CA PHE A 109 11.82 -2.84 -5.72
C PHE A 109 10.49 -3.57 -5.45
N PRO A 110 10.23 -4.68 -6.17
CA PRO A 110 11.00 -5.20 -7.32
C PRO A 110 10.99 -4.25 -8.53
N GLN A 111 11.83 -4.47 -9.55
CA GLN A 111 11.69 -3.68 -10.78
C GLN A 111 10.42 -4.14 -11.52
N PRO A 112 9.62 -3.22 -12.06
CA PRO A 112 8.45 -3.60 -12.84
C PRO A 112 8.90 -4.40 -14.07
N ALA A 113 8.07 -5.34 -14.52
CA ALA A 113 8.37 -6.11 -15.72
C ALA A 113 8.55 -5.17 -16.92
N ILE A 114 9.45 -5.51 -17.85
CA ILE A 114 9.74 -4.68 -19.03
C ILE A 114 8.49 -4.45 -19.90
N THR A 115 7.56 -5.40 -19.88
CA THR A 115 6.27 -5.33 -20.58
C THR A 115 5.17 -4.64 -19.77
N SER A 116 5.43 -4.31 -18.50
CA SER A 116 4.47 -3.63 -17.64
C SER A 116 4.37 -2.15 -18.00
N LEU A 117 3.17 -1.61 -17.91
CA LEU A 117 2.92 -0.17 -17.99
C LEU A 117 3.20 0.55 -16.67
N TRP A 118 3.41 -0.21 -15.58
CA TRP A 118 3.69 0.32 -14.26
C TRP A 118 5.09 0.90 -14.14
N SER A 119 5.20 1.99 -13.39
CA SER A 119 6.48 2.63 -13.07
C SER A 119 6.66 2.79 -11.57
N HIS A 120 7.87 2.58 -11.08
CA HIS A 120 8.18 2.67 -9.65
C HIS A 120 8.85 4.00 -9.30
N LYS A 121 8.33 4.69 -8.30
CA LYS A 121 8.88 5.97 -7.80
C LYS A 121 9.17 5.90 -6.30
N LEU A 122 10.14 6.70 -5.86
CA LEU A 122 10.43 6.86 -4.45
C LEU A 122 9.33 7.68 -3.78
N ILE A 123 8.95 7.27 -2.57
CA ILE A 123 8.20 8.13 -1.66
C ILE A 123 9.13 9.26 -1.20
N THR A 124 8.64 10.50 -1.32
CA THR A 124 9.35 11.70 -0.85
C THR A 124 8.54 12.39 0.22
N ASP A 125 9.18 13.17 1.09
CA ASP A 125 8.48 13.94 2.14
C ASP A 125 7.39 14.87 1.58
N GLU A 126 7.56 15.37 0.35
CA GLU A 126 6.55 16.17 -0.34
C GLU A 126 5.31 15.36 -0.68
N LEU A 127 5.47 14.11 -1.17
CA LEU A 127 4.36 13.20 -1.43
C LEU A 127 3.67 12.79 -0.14
N ILE A 128 4.43 12.50 0.92
CA ILE A 128 3.86 12.16 2.24
C ILE A 128 2.99 13.31 2.75
N LYS A 129 3.51 14.55 2.71
CA LYS A 129 2.74 15.73 3.10
C LYS A 129 1.49 15.87 2.26
N GLN A 130 1.58 15.66 0.95
CA GLN A 130 0.42 15.73 0.07
C GLN A 130 -0.66 14.71 0.47
N TRP A 131 -0.29 13.45 0.66
CA TRP A 131 -1.24 12.38 1.00
C TRP A 131 -1.84 12.56 2.40
N LEU A 132 -1.03 12.92 3.40
CA LEU A 132 -1.49 13.07 4.79
C LEU A 132 -2.22 14.39 5.03
N THR A 133 -1.84 15.49 4.37
CA THR A 133 -2.59 16.76 4.45
C THR A 133 -3.99 16.60 3.85
N ASP A 134 -4.13 15.78 2.80
CA ASP A 134 -5.42 15.41 2.22
C ASP A 134 -6.25 14.47 3.13
N ALA A 135 -5.64 13.88 4.16
CA ALA A 135 -6.30 13.04 5.17
C ALA A 135 -6.65 13.82 6.46
N GLU A 136 -5.81 14.76 6.90
CA GLU A 136 -6.02 15.53 8.15
C GLU A 136 -7.04 16.66 8.03
N ASN A 137 -7.24 17.23 6.83
CA ASN A 137 -8.11 18.39 6.62
C ASN A 137 -9.61 18.16 6.91
N ASP A 138 -10.04 16.93 7.22
CA ASP A 138 -11.44 16.62 7.57
C ASP A 138 -11.64 16.14 9.02
N CYS A 139 -10.57 15.82 9.77
CA CYS A 139 -10.71 15.45 11.20
C CYS A 139 -11.13 16.64 12.10
N THR A 140 -11.14 17.85 11.55
CA THR A 140 -11.61 19.10 12.21
C THR A 140 -12.91 19.66 11.63
N ARG A 141 -13.58 18.95 10.71
CA ARG A 141 -14.92 19.31 10.21
C ARG A 141 -15.96 18.26 10.60
N GLN A 142 -16.15 18.11 11.91
CA GLN A 142 -17.40 17.57 12.48
C GLN A 142 -18.22 18.71 13.09
#